data_AF-A0A519NKP7-F1
#
_entry.id   AF-A0A519NKP7-F1
#
_cell.length_a   1.000
_cell.length_b   1.000
_cell.length_c   1.000
_cell.angle_alpha   90.00
_cell.angle_beta   90.00
_cell.angle_gamma   90.00
#
_symmetry.space_group_name_H-M   'P 1'
#
loop_
_entity.id
_entity.type
_entity.pdbx_description
1 polymer ?
#
loop_
_entity_poly.entity_id
_entity_poly.type
_entity_poly.pdbx_seq_one_letter_code
_entity_poly.pdbx_strand_id
1 'polypeptide(L)'
;ASAGSEVVAAAAGRVAYVGDDLVGQGLTVLIVHRDGWRTVYGHLGSATVDDGADVRAGQQVGTVGLTAGDGRPSMHFETRHMRADEPVAVDPLTVLPR
;
A
#
# COMPACT_ATOMS: atom_id res chain seq x y z
N ALA A 1 3.73 -14.07 -4.53
CA ALA A 1 2.27 -14.14 -4.78
C ALA A 1 2.03 -14.22 -6.28
N SER A 2 0.95 -14.84 -6.75
CA SER A 2 0.58 -14.84 -8.17
C SER A 2 -0.15 -13.54 -8.54
N ALA A 3 -0.20 -13.20 -9.83
CA ALA A 3 -1.01 -12.07 -10.28
C ALA A 3 -2.48 -12.31 -9.91
N GLY A 4 -3.17 -11.25 -9.48
CA GLY A 4 -4.54 -11.36 -8.98
C GLY A 4 -4.66 -11.86 -7.54
N SER A 5 -3.56 -12.27 -6.88
CA SER A 5 -3.60 -12.59 -5.45
C SER A 5 -4.07 -11.38 -4.64
N GLU A 6 -4.81 -11.65 -3.56
CA GLU A 6 -5.31 -10.63 -2.65
C GLU A 6 -4.17 -9.82 -2.02
N VAL A 7 -4.34 -8.50 -1.99
CA VAL A 7 -3.51 -7.59 -1.21
C VAL A 7 -4.40 -6.97 -0.12
N VAL A 8 -3.97 -7.11 1.13
CA VAL A 8 -4.73 -6.67 2.31
C VAL A 8 -4.04 -5.53 3.05
N ALA A 9 -4.84 -4.69 3.70
CA ALA A 9 -4.33 -3.62 4.56
C ALA A 9 -3.57 -4.20 5.77
N ALA A 10 -2.32 -3.77 5.95
CA ALA A 10 -1.47 -4.18 7.07
C ALA A 10 -2.01 -3.72 8.44
N ALA A 11 -2.76 -2.62 8.46
CA ALA A 11 -3.37 -2.05 9.66
C ALA A 11 -4.65 -1.28 9.32
N ALA A 12 -5.50 -1.04 10.31
CA ALA A 12 -6.66 -0.17 10.14
C ALA A 12 -6.23 1.28 9.85
N GLY A 13 -7.01 2.00 9.06
CA GLY A 13 -6.67 3.36 8.65
C GLY A 13 -7.66 3.94 7.65
N ARG A 14 -7.29 5.08 7.07
CA ARG A 14 -8.05 5.75 6.02
C ARG A 14 -7.22 5.79 4.74
N VAL A 15 -7.85 5.40 3.63
CA VAL A 15 -7.26 5.53 2.30
C VAL A 15 -7.13 7.02 2.00
N ALA A 16 -5.93 7.45 1.62
CA ALA A 16 -5.61 8.84 1.32
C ALA A 16 -5.16 9.05 -0.13
N TYR A 17 -5.06 7.96 -0.90
CA TYR A 17 -4.82 8.00 -2.34
C TYR A 17 -5.14 6.64 -2.98
N VAL A 18 -5.78 6.69 -4.15
CA VAL A 18 -5.94 5.58 -5.09
C VAL A 18 -5.71 6.13 -6.50
N GLY A 19 -4.72 5.60 -7.21
CA GLY A 19 -4.41 6.07 -8.56
C GLY A 19 -3.11 5.50 -9.13
N ASP A 20 -2.80 5.84 -10.37
CA ASP A 20 -1.62 5.38 -11.11
C ASP A 20 -0.71 6.51 -11.63
N ASP A 21 -0.98 7.76 -11.23
CA ASP A 21 -0.23 8.95 -11.62
C ASP A 21 1.07 9.16 -10.81
N LEU A 22 1.31 8.35 -9.78
CA LEU A 22 2.58 8.32 -9.07
C LEU A 22 3.66 7.66 -9.92
N VAL A 23 4.61 8.48 -10.38
CA VAL A 23 5.74 8.07 -11.23
C VAL A 23 6.46 6.86 -10.63
N GLY A 24 6.48 5.78 -11.40
CA GLY A 24 7.20 4.55 -11.06
C GLY A 24 6.49 3.63 -10.05
N GLN A 25 5.29 3.97 -9.58
CA GLN A 25 4.54 3.14 -8.62
C GLN A 25 3.41 2.32 -9.27
N GLY A 26 2.99 2.67 -10.49
CA GLY A 26 1.79 2.07 -11.10
C GLY A 26 0.55 2.29 -10.23
N LEU A 27 -0.48 1.46 -10.42
CA LEU A 27 -1.68 1.55 -9.58
C LEU A 27 -1.31 1.35 -8.10
N THR A 28 -1.66 2.34 -7.29
CA THR A 28 -1.21 2.49 -5.92
C THR A 28 -2.35 2.81 -5.00
N VAL A 29 -2.34 2.20 -3.81
CA VAL A 29 -3.17 2.58 -2.67
C VAL A 29 -2.27 3.08 -1.55
N LEU A 30 -2.56 4.27 -1.00
CA LEU A 30 -1.89 4.80 0.19
C LEU A 30 -2.88 4.83 1.35
N ILE A 31 -2.48 4.28 2.49
CA ILE A 31 -3.31 4.25 3.70
C ILE A 31 -2.59 5.02 4.80
N VAL A 32 -3.29 5.98 5.40
CA VAL A 32 -2.86 6.69 6.60
C VAL A 32 -3.43 5.96 7.81
N HIS A 33 -2.55 5.61 8.73
CA HIS A 33 -2.88 4.94 9.98
C HIS A 33 -2.74 5.92 11.16
N ARG A 34 -3.05 5.43 12.36
CA ARG A 34 -2.79 6.17 13.60
C ARG A 34 -1.30 6.46 13.80
N ASP A 35 -1.02 7.38 14.73
CA ASP A 35 0.34 7.68 15.21
C ASP A 35 1.33 8.10 14.11
N GLY A 36 0.84 8.63 12.98
CA GLY A 36 1.68 9.13 11.89
C GLY A 36 2.23 8.04 10.95
N TRP A 37 1.75 6.80 11.05
CA TRP A 37 2.10 5.71 10.16
C TRP A 37 1.36 5.80 8.82
N ARG A 38 2.02 5.38 7.74
CA ARG A 38 1.41 5.12 6.43
C ARG A 38 1.92 3.82 5.83
N THR A 39 1.10 3.22 4.99
CA THR A 39 1.49 2.13 4.09
C THR A 39 1.21 2.51 2.65
N VAL A 40 2.08 2.07 1.74
CA VAL A 40 1.93 2.22 0.29
C VAL A 40 1.92 0.83 -0.33
N TYR A 41 0.89 0.56 -1.13
CA TYR A 41 0.74 -0.67 -1.91
C TYR A 41 0.78 -0.28 -3.38
N GLY A 42 1.94 -0.41 -4.02
CA GLY A 42 2.18 -0.08 -5.43
C GLY A 42 2.18 -1.31 -6.33
N HIS A 43 2.18 -1.06 -7.64
CA HIS A 43 2.10 -2.06 -8.71
C HIS A 43 0.93 -3.03 -8.55
N LEU A 44 -0.21 -2.52 -8.08
CA LEU A 44 -1.42 -3.31 -7.96
C LEU A 44 -2.00 -3.64 -9.35
N GLY A 45 -2.66 -4.79 -9.45
CA GLY A 45 -3.43 -5.19 -10.62
C GLY A 45 -4.84 -4.58 -10.61
N SER A 46 -5.38 -4.30 -9.43
CA SER A 46 -6.64 -3.60 -9.21
C SER A 46 -6.68 -2.99 -7.81
N ALA A 47 -7.52 -1.97 -7.62
CA ALA A 47 -7.87 -1.43 -6.31
C ALA A 47 -9.31 -1.83 -5.98
N THR A 48 -9.58 -2.19 -4.72
CA THR A 48 -10.92 -2.58 -4.24
C THR A 48 -11.48 -1.60 -3.21
N VAL A 49 -10.82 -0.45 -3.07
CA VAL A 49 -11.17 0.64 -2.16
C VAL A 49 -11.05 1.96 -2.90
N ASP A 50 -11.80 2.96 -2.43
CA ASP A 50 -11.78 4.32 -2.96
C ASP A 50 -11.01 5.27 -2.03
N ASP A 51 -10.59 6.41 -2.57
CA ASP A 51 -10.04 7.50 -1.77
C ASP A 51 -11.02 7.92 -0.64
N GLY A 52 -10.49 8.18 0.54
CA GLY A 52 -11.25 8.54 1.72
C GLY A 52 -11.95 7.36 2.43
N ALA A 53 -11.90 6.13 1.92
CA ALA A 53 -12.50 4.97 2.58
C ALA A 53 -11.78 4.60 3.90
N ASP A 54 -12.53 4.19 4.92
CA ASP A 54 -11.95 3.55 6.11
C ASP A 54 -11.75 2.05 5.86
N VAL A 55 -10.60 1.53 6.30
CA VAL A 55 -10.25 0.11 6.18
C VAL A 55 -9.90 -0.50 7.53
N ARG A 56 -10.14 -1.81 7.66
CA ARG A 56 -9.67 -2.62 8.79
C ARG A 56 -8.37 -3.35 8.44
N ALA A 57 -7.60 -3.73 9.46
CA ALA A 57 -6.47 -4.63 9.26
C ALA A 57 -6.96 -5.95 8.63
N GLY A 58 -6.27 -6.43 7.61
CA GLY A 58 -6.65 -7.62 6.83
C GLY A 58 -7.76 -7.39 5.80
N GLN A 59 -8.32 -6.19 5.67
CA GLN A 59 -9.30 -5.90 4.62
C GLN A 59 -8.61 -5.84 3.25
N GLN A 60 -9.21 -6.46 2.24
CA GLN A 60 -8.74 -6.36 0.86
C GLN A 60 -8.71 -4.91 0.38
N VAL A 61 -7.59 -4.49 -0.19
CA VAL A 61 -7.39 -3.17 -0.81
C VAL A 61 -7.04 -3.24 -2.28
N GLY A 62 -6.68 -4.43 -2.79
CA GLY A 62 -6.38 -4.61 -4.19
C GLY A 62 -5.94 -6.03 -4.52
N THR A 63 -5.26 -6.16 -5.65
CA THR A 63 -4.64 -7.41 -6.10
C THR A 63 -3.22 -7.20 -6.59
N VAL A 64 -2.40 -8.25 -6.57
CA VAL A 64 -1.02 -8.22 -7.10
C VAL A 64 -1.04 -8.00 -8.62
N GLY A 65 -0.25 -7.03 -9.09
CA GLY A 65 -0.13 -6.68 -10.50
C GLY A 65 1.12 -7.24 -11.19
N LEU A 66 1.41 -6.67 -12.36
CA LEU A 66 2.52 -7.06 -13.25
C LEU A 66 3.39 -5.86 -13.67
N THR A 67 3.14 -4.68 -13.09
CA THR A 67 3.68 -3.38 -13.57
C THR A 67 4.99 -2.98 -12.91
N ALA A 68 5.60 -3.85 -12.09
CA ALA A 68 6.86 -3.56 -11.39
C ALA A 68 8.12 -3.64 -12.28
N GLY A 69 7.96 -3.88 -13.59
CA GLY A 69 9.01 -3.67 -14.60
C GLY A 69 9.59 -4.93 -15.27
N ASP A 70 9.57 -6.09 -14.62
CA ASP A 70 10.08 -7.36 -15.18
C ASP A 70 8.97 -8.30 -15.72
N GLY A 71 7.72 -7.84 -15.67
CA GLY A 71 6.54 -8.60 -16.07
C GLY A 71 6.20 -9.77 -15.14
N ARG A 72 6.92 -9.94 -14.02
CA ARG A 72 6.62 -10.97 -13.01
C ARG A 72 5.60 -10.44 -12.01
N PRO A 73 4.69 -11.30 -11.52
CA PRO A 73 3.76 -10.94 -10.47
C PRO A 73 4.47 -10.43 -9.22
N SER A 74 4.28 -9.15 -8.94
CA SER A 74 4.90 -8.48 -7.81
C SER A 74 4.14 -7.21 -7.47
N MET A 75 4.31 -6.76 -6.23
CA MET A 75 3.75 -5.51 -5.73
C MET A 75 4.83 -4.80 -4.91
N HIS A 76 4.78 -3.47 -4.85
CA HIS A 76 5.65 -2.67 -3.99
C HIS A 76 4.97 -2.44 -2.65
N PHE A 77 5.64 -2.77 -1.54
CA PHE A 77 5.14 -2.48 -0.20
C PHE A 77 6.12 -1.58 0.53
N GLU A 78 5.62 -0.49 1.11
CA GLU A 78 6.43 0.41 1.90
C GLU A 78 5.69 0.86 3.17
N THR A 79 6.41 0.93 4.28
CA THR A 79 5.97 1.59 5.51
C THR A 79 6.67 2.93 5.67
N ARG A 80 5.90 3.97 6.01
CA ARG A 80 6.43 5.31 6.32
C ARG A 80 5.93 5.78 7.68
N HIS A 81 6.74 6.56 8.38
CA HIS A 81 6.37 7.20 9.64
C HIS A 81 6.71 8.69 9.62
N MET A 82 5.84 9.51 10.18
CA MET A 82 6.13 10.94 10.36
C MET A 82 7.32 11.13 11.32
N ARG A 83 8.33 11.87 10.89
CA ARG A 83 9.41 12.39 11.73
C ARG A 83 9.44 13.89 11.52
N ALA A 84 9.13 14.64 12.59
CA ALA A 84 8.72 16.04 12.45
C ALA A 84 7.60 16.17 11.41
N ASP A 85 7.80 16.94 10.35
CA ASP A 85 6.80 17.21 9.32
C ASP A 85 6.99 16.37 8.05
N GLU A 86 7.88 15.38 8.06
CA GLU A 86 8.22 14.58 6.88
C GLU A 86 7.92 13.07 7.04
N PRO A 87 7.33 12.41 6.02
CA PRO A 87 7.27 10.95 5.95
C PRO A 87 8.66 10.35 5.69
N VAL A 88 9.16 9.54 6.62
CA VAL A 88 10.41 8.79 6.45
C VAL A 88 10.09 7.31 6.24
N ALA A 89 10.73 6.69 5.25
CA ALA A 89 10.64 5.25 5.00
C ALA A 89 11.23 4.47 6.19
N VAL A 90 10.53 3.43 6.62
CA VAL A 90 10.97 2.51 7.68
C VAL A 90 10.96 1.10 7.08
N ASP A 91 11.95 0.27 7.42
CA ASP A 91 11.99 -1.13 7.00
C ASP A 91 10.73 -1.87 7.51
N PRO A 92 9.85 -2.37 6.62
CA PRO A 92 8.62 -3.04 7.01
C PRO A 92 8.85 -4.24 7.94
N LEU A 93 9.95 -4.98 7.76
CA LEU A 93 10.23 -6.18 8.56
C LEU A 93 10.54 -5.86 10.02
N THR A 94 10.79 -4.59 10.34
CA THR A 94 11.05 -4.14 11.70
C THR A 94 9.79 -3.68 12.44
N VAL A 95 8.67 -3.48 11.74
CA VAL A 95 7.47 -2.83 12.29
C VAL A 95 6.16 -3.56 12.03
N LEU A 96 6.14 -4.51 11.09
CA LEU A 96 4.97 -5.32 10.84
C LEU A 96 4.66 -6.26 12.02
N PRO A 97 3.37 -6.45 12.34
CA PRO A 97 2.97 -7.45 13.33
C PRO A 97 3.45 -8.85 12.89
N ARG A 98 3.90 -9.65 13.86
CA ARG A 98 4.33 -11.04 13.66
C ARG A 98 3.14 -12.00 13.66
#